data_AF-A0A2M7PC36-F1
#
_entry.id   AF-A0A2M7PC36-F1
#
_cell.length_a   1.000
_cell.length_b   1.000
_cell.length_c   1.000
_cell.angle_alpha   90.00
_cell.angle_beta   90.00
_cell.angle_gamma   90.00
#
_symmetry.space_group_name_H-M   'P 1'
#
loop_
_entity.id
_entity.type
_entity.pdbx_description
1 polymer ?
#
loop_
_entity_poly.entity_id
_entity_poly.type
_entity_poly.pdbx_seq_one_letter_code
_entity_poly.pdbx_strand_id
1 'polypeptide(L)'
;MILDAFFKLKSPRARGYGDELDRLISLIESFAPKEFRKERETQYYNYSTLDAYRIPLAGLLEILGKGRGSHEDAAFSREVFLKLRAFYDVKNSLSDAQALSDQALKRKFRYLFRYFYGKEGLWPSTI
;
A
#
# COMPACT_ATOMS: atom_id res chain seq x y z
N MET A 1 12.63 24.83 11.72
CA MET A 1 13.21 24.57 10.39
C MET A 1 14.00 23.29 10.50
N ILE A 2 13.61 22.22 9.82
CA ILE A 2 14.44 21.25 9.06
C ILE A 2 13.40 20.37 8.33
N LEU A 3 12.96 20.83 7.16
CA LEU A 3 12.23 20.04 6.16
C LEU A 3 13.25 19.79 5.03
N ASP A 4 14.26 18.97 5.31
CA ASP A 4 15.29 18.66 4.33
C ASP A 4 14.87 17.47 3.44
N ALA A 5 14.45 17.86 2.24
CA ALA A 5 14.99 17.38 0.97
C ALA A 5 14.96 15.88 0.67
N PHE A 6 13.85 15.40 0.11
CA PHE A 6 13.84 14.21 -0.76
C PHE A 6 12.96 14.34 -2.03
N PHE A 7 12.69 15.56 -2.50
CA PHE A 7 12.06 15.75 -3.81
C PHE A 7 13.12 15.84 -4.91
N LYS A 8 13.56 14.67 -5.41
CA LYS A 8 14.21 14.59 -6.73
C LYS A 8 13.19 15.08 -7.78
N LEU A 9 13.50 16.20 -8.43
CA LEU A 9 12.71 16.77 -9.53
C LEU A 9 12.41 15.70 -10.60
N LYS A 10 11.15 15.25 -10.70
CA LYS A 10 10.67 14.39 -11.78
C LYS A 10 10.25 15.22 -13.00
N SER A 11 10.54 14.68 -14.18
CA SER A 11 10.25 15.23 -15.51
C SER A 11 8.77 15.63 -15.71
N PRO A 12 8.46 16.68 -16.51
CA PRO A 12 7.10 17.20 -16.73
C PRO A 12 6.04 16.20 -17.19
N ARG A 13 6.41 15.08 -17.83
CA ARG A 13 5.45 14.02 -18.24
C ARG A 13 5.05 13.07 -17.10
N ALA A 14 5.79 13.07 -15.99
CA ALA A 14 5.48 12.27 -14.79
C ALA A 14 4.65 13.04 -13.76
N ARG A 15 4.29 14.30 -14.04
CA ARG A 15 3.77 15.26 -13.06
C ARG A 15 2.42 14.81 -12.48
N GLY A 16 1.44 14.39 -13.29
CA GLY A 16 0.11 14.02 -12.76
C GLY A 16 0.12 12.83 -11.78
N TYR A 17 0.76 11.72 -12.16
CA TYR A 17 0.76 10.50 -11.35
C TYR A 17 1.76 10.54 -10.19
N GLY A 18 2.89 11.24 -10.40
CA GLY A 18 3.85 11.50 -9.33
C GLY A 18 3.20 12.32 -8.21
N ASP A 19 2.48 13.39 -8.58
CA ASP A 19 1.82 14.27 -7.62
C ASP A 19 0.75 13.53 -6.80
N GLU A 20 0.02 12.58 -7.39
CA GLU A 20 -0.97 11.77 -6.68
C GLU A 20 -0.33 10.82 -5.66
N LEU A 21 0.70 10.06 -6.07
CA LEU A 21 1.41 9.17 -5.16
C LEU A 21 2.07 9.95 -4.02
N ASP A 22 2.68 11.10 -4.31
CA ASP A 22 3.33 11.94 -3.30
C ASP A 22 2.31 12.47 -2.27
N ARG A 23 1.09 12.82 -2.70
CA ARG A 23 -0.03 13.19 -1.81
C ARG A 23 -0.48 12.01 -0.95
N LEU A 24 -0.66 10.83 -1.54
CA LEU A 24 -1.07 9.62 -0.80
C LEU A 24 -0.03 9.21 0.24
N ILE A 25 1.26 9.24 -0.13
CA ILE A 25 2.36 8.98 0.79
C ILE A 25 2.35 10.01 1.92
N SER A 26 2.22 11.30 1.61
CA SER A 26 2.17 12.36 2.62
C SER A 26 1.00 12.20 3.59
N LEU A 27 -0.17 11.81 3.09
CA LEU A 27 -1.34 11.49 3.91
C LEU A 27 -1.05 10.33 4.86
N ILE A 28 -0.49 9.23 4.35
CA ILE A 28 -0.17 8.05 5.16
C ILE A 28 0.86 8.37 6.23
N GLU A 29 1.94 9.06 5.86
CA GLU A 29 3.01 9.44 6.77
C GLU A 29 2.54 10.39 7.88
N SER A 30 1.38 11.04 7.72
CA SER A 30 0.79 11.87 8.78
C SER A 30 0.21 11.07 9.96
N PHE A 31 -0.11 9.78 9.76
CA PHE A 31 -0.71 8.93 10.79
C PHE A 31 0.00 7.60 11.03
N ALA A 32 0.80 7.11 10.08
CA ALA A 32 1.44 5.81 10.20
C ALA A 32 2.54 5.81 11.27
N PRO A 33 2.81 4.68 11.95
CA PRO A 33 3.86 4.61 12.96
C PRO A 33 5.24 4.92 12.36
N LYS A 34 6.00 5.80 13.04
CA LYS A 34 7.28 6.30 12.51
C LYS A 34 8.36 5.23 12.46
N GLU A 35 8.31 4.26 13.37
CA GLU A 35 9.24 3.14 13.45
C GLU A 35 9.22 2.23 12.22
N PHE A 36 8.13 2.22 11.45
CA PHE A 36 7.99 1.40 10.24
C PHE A 36 8.16 2.18 8.93
N ARG A 37 8.66 3.42 9.00
CA ARG A 37 8.83 4.25 7.80
C ARG A 37 9.75 3.60 6.76
N LYS A 38 10.87 3.03 7.21
CA LYS A 38 11.84 2.38 6.32
C LYS A 38 11.23 1.18 5.60
N GLU A 39 10.39 0.42 6.29
CA GLU A 39 9.66 -0.73 5.73
C GLU A 39 8.65 -0.29 4.68
N ARG A 40 7.90 0.80 4.94
CA ARG A 40 6.99 1.38 3.93
C ARG A 40 7.76 1.87 2.69
N GLU A 41 8.88 2.55 2.88
CA GLU A 41 9.73 3.01 1.78
C GLU A 41 10.26 1.84 0.93
N THR A 42 10.88 0.85 1.59
CA THR A 42 11.55 -0.27 0.91
C THR A 42 10.60 -1.27 0.29
N GLN A 43 9.47 -1.57 0.94
CA GLN A 43 8.52 -2.59 0.46
C GLN A 43 7.41 -2.03 -0.43
N TYR A 44 7.12 -0.72 -0.38
CA TYR A 44 6.00 -0.14 -1.12
C TYR A 44 6.41 1.10 -1.93
N TYR A 45 6.92 2.16 -1.31
CA TYR A 45 7.08 3.46 -2.02
C TYR A 45 8.11 3.41 -3.15
N ASN A 46 9.16 2.60 -3.03
CA ASN A 46 10.17 2.44 -4.09
C ASN A 46 9.58 1.87 -5.40
N TYR A 47 8.46 1.14 -5.33
CA TYR A 47 7.76 0.64 -6.52
C TYR A 47 7.14 1.77 -7.37
N SER A 48 7.02 2.99 -6.85
CA SER A 48 6.59 4.17 -7.62
C SER A 48 7.50 4.48 -8.82
N THR A 49 8.73 3.95 -8.81
CA THR A 49 9.69 4.08 -9.91
C THR A 49 9.44 3.10 -11.05
N LEU A 50 8.64 2.05 -10.81
CA LEU A 50 8.35 0.99 -11.78
C LEU A 50 6.97 1.22 -12.39
N ASP A 51 6.92 1.43 -13.71
CA ASP A 51 5.68 1.80 -14.41
C ASP A 51 4.55 0.78 -14.23
N ALA A 52 4.87 -0.51 -14.27
CA ALA A 52 3.90 -1.59 -14.07
C ALA A 52 3.23 -1.57 -12.68
N TYR A 53 3.86 -0.95 -11.69
CA TYR A 53 3.39 -0.90 -10.31
C TYR A 53 2.73 0.42 -9.95
N ARG A 54 2.79 1.45 -10.79
CA ARG A 54 2.21 2.77 -10.48
C ARG A 54 0.73 2.66 -10.14
N ILE A 55 -0.07 2.05 -11.02
CA ILE A 55 -1.52 1.85 -10.83
C ILE A 55 -1.85 0.98 -9.63
N PRO A 56 -1.28 -0.23 -9.49
CA PRO A 56 -1.53 -1.06 -8.31
C PRO A 56 -1.12 -0.39 -7.00
N LEU A 57 0.02 0.32 -6.99
CA LEU A 57 0.51 1.00 -5.80
C LEU A 57 -0.43 2.14 -5.38
N ALA A 58 -0.84 3.02 -6.30
CA ALA A 58 -1.73 4.11 -5.93
C ALA A 58 -3.07 3.59 -5.41
N GLY A 59 -3.65 2.57 -6.05
CA GLY A 59 -4.90 1.96 -5.58
C GLY A 59 -4.78 1.34 -4.18
N LEU A 60 -3.60 0.78 -3.85
CA LEU A 60 -3.31 0.27 -2.51
C LEU A 60 -3.12 1.40 -1.49
N LEU A 61 -2.36 2.45 -1.83
CA LEU A 61 -2.15 3.58 -0.93
C LEU A 61 -3.43 4.39 -0.71
N GLU A 62 -4.28 4.49 -1.72
CA GLU A 62 -5.58 5.17 -1.61
C GLU A 62 -6.49 4.48 -0.59
N ILE A 63 -6.68 3.16 -0.69
CA ILE A 63 -7.49 2.43 0.29
C ILE A 63 -6.88 2.53 1.69
N LEU A 64 -5.54 2.44 1.80
CA LEU A 64 -4.87 2.56 3.09
C LEU A 64 -5.00 3.96 3.71
N GLY A 65 -4.99 5.00 2.88
CA GLY A 65 -5.22 6.38 3.32
C GLY A 65 -6.63 6.60 3.89
N LYS A 66 -7.64 5.90 3.36
CA LYS A 66 -9.04 5.96 3.83
C LYS A 66 -9.25 5.21 5.15
N GLY A 67 -8.52 4.12 5.38
CA GLY A 67 -8.74 3.17 6.46
C GLY A 67 -8.28 3.58 7.86
N ARG A 68 -8.06 4.88 8.14
CA ARG A 68 -7.59 5.32 9.46
C ARG A 68 -8.60 4.95 10.54
N GLY A 69 -8.33 3.88 11.29
CA GLY A 69 -9.20 3.34 12.34
C GLY A 69 -10.05 2.13 11.93
N SER A 70 -10.13 1.80 10.63
CA SER A 70 -11.01 0.73 10.11
C SER A 70 -10.35 -0.65 10.05
N HIS A 71 -9.22 -0.86 10.72
CA HIS A 71 -8.43 -2.10 10.62
C HIS A 71 -9.14 -3.39 11.09
N GLU A 72 -10.17 -3.26 11.93
CA GLU A 72 -11.00 -4.37 12.41
C GLU A 72 -12.24 -4.61 11.52
N ASP A 73 -12.50 -3.71 10.56
CA ASP A 73 -13.62 -3.84 9.62
C ASP A 73 -13.29 -4.89 8.54
N ALA A 74 -14.16 -5.89 8.43
CA ALA A 74 -14.04 -6.97 7.46
C ALA A 74 -14.20 -6.49 6.01
N ALA A 75 -15.07 -5.52 5.75
CA ALA A 75 -15.25 -4.96 4.41
C ALA A 75 -13.99 -4.20 3.99
N PHE A 76 -13.46 -3.34 4.88
CA PHE A 76 -12.20 -2.65 4.65
C PHE A 76 -11.04 -3.64 4.42
N SER A 77 -10.95 -4.67 5.26
CA SER A 77 -9.91 -5.69 5.13
C SER A 77 -9.97 -6.46 3.81
N ARG A 78 -11.17 -6.76 3.31
CA ARG A 78 -11.37 -7.36 1.98
C ARG A 78 -10.92 -6.44 0.86
N GLU A 79 -11.25 -5.15 0.93
CA GLU A 79 -10.79 -4.17 -0.05
C GLU A 79 -9.26 -4.03 -0.06
N VAL A 80 -8.64 -3.93 1.13
CA VAL A 80 -7.18 -3.92 1.27
C VAL A 80 -6.56 -5.18 0.68
N PHE A 81 -7.13 -6.35 0.96
CA PHE A 81 -6.66 -7.61 0.40
C PHE A 81 -6.70 -7.60 -1.14
N LEU A 82 -7.79 -7.14 -1.75
CA LEU A 82 -7.94 -7.06 -3.20
C LEU A 82 -6.88 -6.14 -3.82
N LYS A 83 -6.63 -4.97 -3.23
CA LYS A 83 -5.58 -4.05 -3.68
C LYS A 83 -4.19 -4.63 -3.47
N LEU A 84 -3.96 -5.32 -2.36
CA LEU A 84 -2.69 -5.96 -2.05
C LEU A 84 -2.36 -7.08 -3.05
N ARG A 85 -3.37 -7.89 -3.42
CA ARG A 85 -3.22 -8.89 -4.47
C ARG A 85 -2.86 -8.23 -5.79
N ALA A 86 -3.61 -7.22 -6.23
CA ALA A 86 -3.32 -6.52 -7.48
C ALA A 86 -1.89 -5.92 -7.50
N PHE A 87 -1.38 -5.50 -6.34
CA PHE A 87 -0.01 -5.02 -6.19
C PHE A 87 1.05 -6.13 -6.32
N TYR A 88 0.85 -7.29 -5.69
CA TYR A 88 1.84 -8.37 -5.73
C TYR A 88 1.68 -9.35 -6.90
N ASP A 89 0.53 -9.35 -7.56
CA ASP A 89 0.17 -10.19 -8.71
C ASP A 89 -0.32 -9.31 -9.87
N VAL A 90 0.58 -8.47 -10.38
CA VAL A 90 0.29 -7.52 -11.48
C VAL A 90 -0.19 -8.23 -12.76
N LYS A 91 0.19 -9.51 -12.94
CA LYS A 91 -0.25 -10.34 -14.07
C LYS A 91 -1.58 -11.03 -13.84
N ASN A 92 -2.19 -10.86 -12.66
CA ASN A 92 -3.43 -11.49 -12.22
C ASN A 92 -3.45 -13.01 -12.48
N SER A 93 -2.36 -13.67 -12.07
CA SER A 93 -2.12 -15.10 -12.28
C SER A 93 -2.80 -16.00 -11.24
N LEU A 94 -3.12 -15.47 -10.06
CA LEU A 94 -3.83 -16.18 -9.01
C LEU A 94 -5.34 -16.02 -9.19
N SER A 95 -6.10 -17.10 -9.03
CA SER A 95 -7.55 -17.02 -8.81
C SER A 95 -7.88 -16.55 -7.39
N ASP A 96 -9.13 -16.17 -7.13
CA ASP A 96 -9.58 -15.73 -5.81
C ASP A 96 -9.34 -16.81 -4.73
N ALA A 97 -9.68 -18.06 -5.05
CA ALA A 97 -9.47 -19.20 -4.14
C ALA A 97 -7.98 -19.48 -3.87
N GLN A 98 -7.13 -19.35 -4.89
CA GLN A 98 -5.68 -19.48 -4.72
C GLN A 98 -5.13 -18.35 -3.85
N ALA A 99 -5.57 -17.12 -4.07
CA ALA A 99 -5.11 -15.96 -3.30
C ALA A 99 -5.53 -16.03 -1.82
N LEU A 100 -6.73 -16.53 -1.51
CA LEU A 100 -7.16 -16.78 -0.11
C LEU A 100 -6.33 -17.84 0.60
N SER A 101 -5.79 -18.80 -0.15
CA SER A 101 -4.99 -19.91 0.37
C SER A 101 -3.49 -19.59 0.43
N ASP A 102 -3.05 -18.51 -0.23
CA ASP A 102 -1.65 -18.14 -0.36
C ASP A 102 -1.06 -17.61 0.98
N GLN A 103 -0.16 -18.40 1.56
CA GLN A 103 0.49 -18.06 2.83
C GLN A 103 1.47 -16.88 2.71
N ALA A 104 2.09 -16.68 1.55
CA ALA A 104 2.97 -15.54 1.32
C ALA A 104 2.15 -14.24 1.25
N LEU A 105 0.99 -14.25 0.59
CA LEU A 105 0.07 -13.12 0.55
C LEU A 105 -0.51 -12.82 1.94
N LYS A 106 -0.86 -13.86 2.71
CA LYS A 106 -1.30 -13.72 4.10
C LYS A 106 -0.26 -13.05 5.00
N ARG A 107 0.99 -13.44 4.87
CA ARG A 107 2.09 -12.80 5.60
C ARG A 107 2.30 -11.34 5.17
N LYS A 108 2.26 -11.06 3.86
CA LYS A 108 2.35 -9.69 3.32
C LYS A 108 1.22 -8.80 3.84
N PHE A 109 0.00 -9.33 3.93
CA PHE A 109 -1.15 -8.62 4.49
C PHE A 109 -0.94 -8.24 5.95
N ARG A 110 -0.46 -9.16 6.78
CA ARG A 110 -0.13 -8.86 8.18
C ARG A 110 0.95 -7.79 8.30
N TYR A 111 2.00 -7.88 7.48
CA TYR A 111 3.06 -6.87 7.46
C TYR A 111 2.56 -5.50 7.01
N LEU A 112 1.69 -5.46 6.00
CA LEU A 112 1.05 -4.22 5.56
C LEU A 112 0.30 -3.53 6.71
N PHE A 113 -0.59 -4.23 7.42
CA PHE A 113 -1.29 -3.62 8.54
C PHE A 113 -0.36 -3.16 9.67
N ARG A 114 0.67 -3.95 9.96
CA ARG A 114 1.69 -3.58 10.94
C ARG A 114 2.41 -2.29 10.52
N TYR A 115 2.84 -2.17 9.27
CA TYR A 115 3.63 -1.02 8.82
C TYR A 115 2.80 0.25 8.66
N PHE A 116 1.55 0.13 8.22
CA PHE A 116 0.70 1.29 7.93
C PHE A 116 -0.12 1.75 9.14
N TYR A 117 -0.42 0.86 10.09
CA TYR A 117 -1.27 1.18 11.24
C TYR A 117 -0.68 0.78 12.60
N GLY A 118 0.38 -0.02 12.65
CA GLY A 118 0.91 -0.56 13.92
C GLY A 118 -0.02 -1.59 14.55
N LYS A 119 -0.90 -2.21 13.76
CA LYS A 119 -1.95 -3.12 14.20
C LYS A 119 -1.97 -4.38 13.34
N GLU A 120 -2.71 -5.39 13.79
CA GLU A 120 -3.06 -6.53 12.94
C GLU A 120 -4.34 -6.23 12.17
N GLY A 121 -4.38 -6.62 10.90
CA GLY A 121 -5.60 -6.56 10.09
C GLY A 121 -6.34 -7.90 10.12
N LEU A 122 -7.64 -7.86 9.85
CA LEU A 122 -8.46 -9.06 9.76
C LEU A 122 -8.25 -9.75 8.41
N TRP A 123 -7.70 -10.97 8.38
CA TRP A 123 -7.59 -11.71 7.12
C TRP A 123 -8.98 -12.07 6.58
N PRO A 124 -9.32 -11.75 5.32
CA PRO A 124 -10.63 -12.08 4.77
C PRO A 124 -10.79 -13.59 4.60
N SER A 125 -11.97 -14.11 4.95
CA SER A 125 -12.34 -15.50 4.71
C SER A 125 -13.03 -15.71 3.35
N THR A 126 -13.54 -14.64 2.74
CA THR A 126 -14.22 -14.63 1.44
C THR A 126 -13.87 -13.36 0.65
N ILE A 127 -13.91 -13.45 -0.69
CA ILE A 127 -13.67 -12.35 -1.63
C ILE A 127 -14.84 -12.22 -2.59
#